data_AF-A0A354X263-F1
#
_entry.id   AF-A0A354X263-F1
#
_cell.length_a   1.000
_cell.length_b   1.000
_cell.length_c   1.000
_cell.angle_alpha   90.00
_cell.angle_beta   90.00
_cell.angle_gamma   90.00
#
_symmetry.space_group_name_H-M   'P 1'
#
loop_
_entity.id
_entity.type
_entity.pdbx_description
1 polymer ?
#
loop_
_entity_poly.entity_id
_entity_poly.type
_entity_poly.pdbx_seq_one_letter_code
_entity_poly.pdbx_strand_id
1 'polypeptide(L)'
;LITTLTRLCHLFIQRESSQNNRQITRRILNVCSTAAFQPGPMMAVYFATKAYVLHFSEAIGYEVKNRGITVTSLCPGPTGTFFMEDSNMKKSSMVKGRKLPMAADVAKVGYQAMLKGKSVAIHGTRNKLIAFGVRLLPRKWVTRLSGKCLK
;
A
#
# COMPACT_ATOMS: atom_id res chain seq x y z
N LEU A 1 -9.21 4.32 11.93
CA LEU A 1 -8.37 3.47 11.03
C LEU A 1 -6.98 4.05 10.84
N ILE A 2 -6.81 5.28 10.35
CA ILE A 2 -5.48 5.87 10.15
C ILE A 2 -4.70 6.08 11.47
N THR A 3 -5.41 6.49 12.53
CA THR A 3 -4.84 6.80 13.85
C THR A 3 -4.06 5.63 14.47
N THR A 4 -4.58 4.41 14.37
CA THR A 4 -3.91 3.22 14.89
C THR A 4 -2.57 2.97 14.19
N LEU A 5 -2.54 3.06 12.86
CA LEU A 5 -1.32 2.90 12.08
C LEU A 5 -0.29 3.97 12.43
N THR A 6 -0.72 5.23 12.52
CA THR A 6 0.14 6.36 12.89
C THR A 6 0.74 6.18 14.28
N ARG A 7 -0.09 5.83 15.27
CA ARG A 7 0.36 5.61 16.66
C ARG A 7 1.31 4.42 16.76
N LEU A 8 1.04 3.31 16.08
CA LEU A 8 1.94 2.17 16.05
C LEU A 8 3.29 2.56 15.43
N CYS A 9 3.29 3.25 14.28
CA CYS A 9 4.54 3.72 13.67
C CYS A 9 5.32 4.63 14.62
N HIS A 10 4.64 5.57 15.29
CA HIS A 10 5.25 6.46 16.27
C HIS A 10 5.93 5.69 17.41
N LEU A 11 5.22 4.74 18.03
CA LEU A 11 5.78 3.90 19.10
C LEU A 11 6.97 3.05 18.62
N PHE A 12 6.87 2.47 17.42
CA PHE A 12 7.96 1.69 16.83
C PHE A 12 9.18 2.54 16.47
N ILE A 13 9.00 3.81 16.09
CA ILE A 13 10.08 4.74 15.77
C ILE A 13 10.75 5.26 17.05
N GLN A 14 9.97 5.57 18.09
CA GLN A 14 10.50 6.08 19.36
C GLN A 14 11.24 5.03 20.19
N ARG A 15 10.95 3.75 19.99
CA ARG A 15 11.63 2.68 20.73
C ARG A 15 13.15 2.77 20.52
N GLU A 16 13.92 3.05 21.55
CA GLU A 16 15.37 3.03 21.45
C GLU A 16 15.89 1.60 21.23
N SER A 17 17.03 1.46 20.54
CA SER A 17 17.64 0.16 20.32
C SER A 17 18.26 -0.34 21.63
N SER A 18 17.49 -1.06 22.43
CA SER A 18 17.90 -1.55 23.77
C SER A 18 18.93 -2.68 23.77
N GLN A 19 19.55 -3.00 22.62
CA GLN A 19 20.52 -4.10 22.52
C GLN A 19 21.93 -3.58 22.27
N ASN A 20 22.74 -3.64 23.33
CA ASN A 20 24.20 -3.57 23.31
C ASN A 20 24.77 -4.34 22.11
N ASN A 21 25.53 -3.65 21.27
CA ASN A 21 26.44 -4.20 20.24
C ASN A 21 25.86 -5.00 19.06
N ARG A 22 24.54 -5.02 18.81
CA ARG A 22 24.01 -5.52 17.52
C ARG A 22 23.29 -4.41 16.77
N GLN A 23 23.84 -4.05 15.60
CA GLN A 23 23.25 -3.08 14.69
C GLN A 23 22.00 -3.69 14.02
N ILE A 24 20.88 -3.68 14.73
CA ILE A 24 19.61 -4.19 14.20
C ILE A 24 19.04 -3.15 13.26
N THR A 25 18.98 -3.48 11.96
CA THR A 25 18.28 -2.64 10.99
C THR A 25 16.78 -2.69 11.26
N ARG A 26 16.20 -1.52 11.56
CA ARG A 26 14.79 -1.38 11.92
C ARG A 26 13.95 -1.13 10.67
N ARG A 27 12.90 -1.92 10.49
CA ARG A 27 12.07 -1.90 9.28
C ARG A 27 10.60 -1.91 9.64
N ILE A 28 9.81 -1.05 9.00
CA ILE A 28 8.36 -0.99 9.12
C ILE A 28 7.76 -1.33 7.76
N LEU A 29 6.81 -2.27 7.73
CA LEU A 29 6.05 -2.63 6.53
C LEU A 29 4.56 -2.33 6.76
N ASN A 30 4.06 -1.30 6.08
CA ASN A 30 2.66 -0.94 6.11
C ASN A 30 1.92 -1.55 4.93
N VAL A 31 0.78 -2.20 5.21
CA VAL A 31 -0.08 -2.77 4.17
C VAL A 31 -1.02 -1.70 3.60
N CYS A 32 -0.72 -1.27 2.38
CA CYS A 32 -1.44 -0.26 1.63
C CYS A 32 -2.37 -0.93 0.57
N SER A 33 -2.50 -0.34 -0.61
CA SER A 33 -3.28 -0.81 -1.75
C SER A 33 -2.91 0.00 -3.00
N THR A 34 -3.06 -0.59 -4.19
CA THR A 34 -3.06 0.15 -5.46
C THR A 34 -4.20 1.17 -5.55
N ALA A 35 -5.24 1.06 -4.71
CA ALA A 35 -6.27 2.07 -4.56
C ALA A 35 -5.74 3.42 -4.04
N ALA A 36 -4.55 3.45 -3.43
CA ALA A 36 -3.96 4.68 -2.89
C ALA A 36 -3.60 5.72 -3.98
N PHE A 37 -3.46 5.31 -5.23
CA PHE A 37 -2.96 6.17 -6.30
C PHE A 37 -4.04 6.98 -7.02
N GLN A 38 -5.32 6.73 -6.74
CA GLN A 38 -6.44 7.39 -7.41
C GLN A 38 -7.65 7.58 -6.48
N PRO A 39 -8.62 8.45 -6.81
CA PRO A 39 -9.93 8.45 -6.17
C PRO A 39 -10.76 7.24 -6.60
N GLY A 40 -11.46 6.59 -5.66
CA GLY A 40 -12.35 5.46 -5.93
C GLY A 40 -13.79 5.74 -5.52
N PRO A 41 -14.67 6.12 -6.46
CA PRO A 41 -16.11 6.21 -6.20
C PRO A 41 -16.67 4.90 -5.63
N MET A 42 -17.73 4.97 -4.81
CA MET A 42 -18.33 3.83 -4.08
C MET A 42 -17.44 3.20 -2.98
N MET A 43 -16.15 3.55 -2.91
CA MET A 43 -15.22 3.14 -1.87
C MET A 43 -14.37 4.31 -1.34
N ALA A 44 -14.96 5.51 -1.30
CA ALA A 44 -14.22 6.76 -1.09
C ALA A 44 -13.35 6.76 0.18
N VAL A 45 -13.90 6.30 1.30
CA VAL A 45 -13.18 6.22 2.59
C VAL A 45 -12.01 5.24 2.52
N TYR A 46 -12.18 4.10 1.85
CA TYR A 46 -11.11 3.11 1.68
C TYR A 46 -9.97 3.68 0.83
N PHE A 47 -10.28 4.27 -0.33
CA PHE A 47 -9.27 4.84 -1.23
C PHE A 47 -8.53 6.01 -0.53
N ALA A 48 -9.25 6.91 0.14
CA ALA A 48 -8.65 8.01 0.90
C ALA A 48 -7.75 7.50 2.04
N THR A 49 -8.18 6.48 2.79
CA THR A 49 -7.38 5.87 3.86
C THR A 49 -6.10 5.25 3.30
N LYS A 50 -6.16 4.59 2.14
CA LYS A 50 -4.97 3.99 1.52
C LYS A 50 -4.03 5.05 0.94
N ALA A 51 -4.56 6.15 0.41
CA ALA A 51 -3.75 7.31 0.03
C ALA A 51 -3.01 7.91 1.24
N TYR A 52 -3.68 8.03 2.40
CA TYR A 52 -3.02 8.43 3.65
C TYR A 52 -1.86 7.48 3.99
N VAL A 53 -2.09 6.16 4.00
CA VAL A 53 -1.05 5.19 4.36
C VAL A 53 0.16 5.27 3.42
N LEU A 54 -0.07 5.41 2.11
CA LEU A 54 1.01 5.57 1.13
C LEU A 54 1.85 6.82 1.43
N HIS A 55 1.22 7.99 1.45
CA HIS A 55 1.93 9.26 1.64
C HIS A 55 2.59 9.35 3.01
N PHE A 56 1.91 8.89 4.07
CA PHE A 56 2.46 8.83 5.42
C PHE A 56 3.71 7.95 5.47
N SER A 57 3.67 6.74 4.88
CA SER A 57 4.81 5.84 4.85
C SER A 57 6.00 6.39 4.07
N GLU A 58 5.77 7.05 2.94
CA GLU A 58 6.84 7.67 2.15
C GLU A 58 7.48 8.83 2.93
N ALA A 59 6.66 9.73 3.48
CA ALA A 59 7.15 10.90 4.22
C ALA A 59 7.90 10.49 5.50
N ILE A 60 7.31 9.66 6.35
CA ILE A 60 7.96 9.26 7.61
C ILE A 60 9.23 8.45 7.34
N GLY A 61 9.25 7.60 6.31
CA GLY A 61 10.43 6.85 5.91
C GLY A 61 11.59 7.75 5.49
N TYR A 62 11.31 8.90 4.90
CA TYR A 62 12.31 9.93 4.62
C TYR A 62 12.81 10.60 5.91
N GLU A 63 11.90 11.03 6.78
CA GLU A 63 12.20 11.72 8.05
C GLU A 63 13.07 10.88 9.00
N VAL A 64 12.81 9.58 9.09
CA VAL A 64 13.54 8.68 10.01
C VAL A 64 14.75 7.99 9.39
N LYS A 65 15.07 8.28 8.12
CA LYS A 65 16.18 7.62 7.39
C LYS A 65 17.51 7.77 8.12
N ASN A 66 17.79 8.95 8.68
CA ASN A 66 19.03 9.23 9.41
C ASN A 66 19.16 8.44 10.73
N ARG A 67 18.06 7.83 11.21
CA ARG A 67 18.04 6.93 12.37
C ARG A 67 18.25 5.46 11.99
N GLY A 68 18.56 5.16 10.72
CA GLY A 68 18.72 3.79 10.23
C GLY A 68 17.42 2.99 10.16
N ILE A 69 16.27 3.67 10.14
CA ILE A 69 14.94 3.06 10.05
C ILE A 69 14.45 3.17 8.60
N THR A 70 13.95 2.08 8.03
CA THR A 70 13.29 2.08 6.70
C THR A 70 11.81 1.82 6.82
N VAL A 71 11.00 2.51 6.03
CA VAL A 71 9.55 2.32 5.98
C VAL A 71 9.13 1.95 4.56
N THR A 72 8.42 0.84 4.42
CA THR A 72 7.94 0.29 3.16
C THR A 72 6.42 0.24 3.14
N SER A 73 5.81 0.70 2.04
CA SER A 73 4.39 0.56 1.76
C SER A 73 4.15 -0.54 0.73
N LEU A 74 3.48 -1.62 1.15
CA LEU A 74 3.05 -2.70 0.24
C LEU A 74 1.72 -2.30 -0.39
N CYS A 75 1.70 -2.05 -1.70
CA CYS A 75 0.55 -1.64 -2.48
C CYS A 75 0.06 -2.78 -3.37
N PRO A 76 -0.77 -3.71 -2.84
CA PRO A 76 -1.31 -4.82 -3.63
C PRO A 76 -2.43 -4.36 -4.57
N GLY A 77 -2.55 -5.06 -5.69
CA GLY A 77 -3.77 -5.07 -6.50
C GLY A 77 -4.83 -6.03 -5.90
N PRO A 78 -5.91 -6.32 -6.65
CA PRO A 78 -6.83 -7.39 -6.32
C PRO A 78 -6.06 -8.68 -6.00
N THR A 79 -6.31 -9.27 -4.83
CA THR A 79 -5.57 -10.41 -4.28
C THR A 79 -6.56 -11.46 -3.80
N GLY A 80 -6.26 -12.74 -4.00
CA GLY A 80 -7.14 -13.88 -3.65
C GLY A 80 -7.27 -14.03 -2.14
N THR A 81 -8.15 -13.24 -1.54
CA THR A 81 -8.46 -13.18 -0.11
C THR A 81 -9.95 -12.92 0.09
N PHE A 82 -10.45 -13.13 1.32
CA PHE A 82 -11.84 -12.86 1.69
C PHE A 82 -12.26 -11.40 1.52
N PHE A 83 -11.29 -10.46 1.45
CA PHE A 83 -11.57 -9.04 1.18
C PHE A 83 -12.43 -8.83 -0.06
N MET A 84 -12.26 -9.63 -1.11
CA MET A 84 -13.02 -9.48 -2.35
C MET A 84 -14.51 -9.81 -2.19
N GLU A 85 -14.82 -10.68 -1.23
CA GLU A 85 -16.17 -11.09 -0.87
C GLU A 85 -16.82 -10.02 0.01
N ASP A 86 -16.12 -9.62 1.08
CA ASP A 86 -16.61 -8.65 2.06
C ASP A 86 -16.84 -7.25 1.47
N SER A 87 -16.04 -6.87 0.47
CA SER A 87 -16.15 -5.56 -0.20
C SER A 87 -17.17 -5.53 -1.33
N ASN A 88 -17.93 -6.62 -1.56
CA ASN A 88 -18.84 -6.79 -2.71
C ASN A 88 -18.17 -6.54 -4.08
N MET A 89 -16.84 -6.66 -4.16
CA MET A 89 -16.06 -6.37 -5.37
C MET A 89 -15.98 -7.54 -6.35
N LYS A 90 -16.50 -8.74 -6.02
CA LYS A 90 -16.48 -9.92 -6.91
C LYS A 90 -17.03 -9.65 -8.31
N LYS A 91 -18.04 -8.79 -8.43
CA LYS A 91 -18.69 -8.45 -9.70
C LYS A 91 -17.98 -7.32 -10.46
N SER A 92 -17.07 -6.60 -9.82
CA SER A 92 -16.35 -5.49 -10.45
C SER A 92 -15.47 -5.98 -11.60
N SER A 93 -15.36 -5.16 -12.64
CA SER A 93 -14.49 -5.44 -13.81
C SER A 93 -12.99 -5.62 -13.45
N MET A 94 -12.58 -5.19 -12.26
CA MET A 94 -11.23 -5.37 -11.75
C MET A 94 -10.91 -6.84 -11.42
N VAL A 95 -11.95 -7.64 -11.15
CA VAL A 95 -11.86 -8.97 -10.53
C VAL A 95 -12.51 -10.04 -11.40
N LYS A 96 -13.62 -9.68 -12.06
CA LYS A 96 -14.42 -10.60 -12.87
C LYS A 96 -13.54 -11.30 -13.92
N GLY A 97 -13.57 -12.64 -13.90
CA GLY A 97 -12.85 -13.50 -14.86
C GLY A 97 -11.33 -13.52 -14.71
N ARG A 98 -10.76 -13.01 -13.61
CA ARG A 98 -9.30 -13.00 -13.39
C ARG A 98 -8.89 -13.97 -12.28
N LYS A 99 -7.81 -14.72 -12.54
CA LYS A 99 -7.09 -15.45 -11.49
C LYS A 99 -6.31 -14.45 -10.64
N LEU A 100 -6.73 -14.25 -9.40
CA LEU A 100 -6.05 -13.35 -8.47
C LEU A 100 -4.77 -14.00 -7.93
N PRO A 101 -3.71 -13.21 -7.68
CA PRO A 101 -2.50 -13.72 -7.02
C PRO A 101 -2.82 -14.18 -5.60
N MET A 102 -2.07 -15.17 -5.10
CA MET A 102 -2.19 -15.62 -3.72
C MET A 102 -1.65 -14.57 -2.76
N ALA A 103 -2.23 -14.50 -1.56
CA ALA A 103 -1.76 -13.60 -0.51
C ALA A 103 -0.28 -13.83 -0.15
N ALA A 104 0.18 -15.09 -0.20
CA ALA A 104 1.57 -15.46 0.06
C ALA A 104 2.54 -14.81 -0.94
N ASP A 105 2.20 -14.80 -2.24
CA ASP A 105 3.03 -14.18 -3.28
C ASP A 105 3.12 -12.67 -3.10
N VAL A 106 1.99 -12.05 -2.79
CA VAL A 106 1.90 -10.61 -2.51
C VAL A 106 2.71 -10.24 -1.26
N ALA A 107 2.61 -11.03 -0.20
CA ALA A 107 3.37 -10.85 1.03
C ALA A 107 4.88 -11.02 0.78
N LYS A 108 5.28 -12.01 -0.02
CA LYS A 108 6.68 -12.24 -0.41
C LYS A 108 7.26 -11.02 -1.11
N VAL A 109 6.52 -10.39 -2.03
CA VAL A 109 6.97 -9.16 -2.71
C VAL A 109 7.18 -8.01 -1.72
N GLY A 110 6.22 -7.79 -0.81
CA GLY A 110 6.35 -6.75 0.22
C GLY A 110 7.53 -6.97 1.16
N TYR A 111 7.70 -8.21 1.63
CA TYR A 111 8.79 -8.59 2.51
C TYR A 111 10.17 -8.38 1.84
N GLN A 112 10.33 -8.82 0.59
CA GLN A 112 11.57 -8.65 -0.16
C GLN A 112 11.88 -7.16 -0.45
N ALA A 113 10.86 -6.36 -0.72
CA ALA A 113 11.03 -4.92 -0.89
C ALA A 113 11.44 -4.22 0.41
N MET A 114 10.86 -4.63 1.53
CA MET A 114 11.21 -4.15 2.87
C MET A 114 12.67 -4.46 3.22
N LEU A 115 13.12 -5.70 2.98
CA LEU A 115 14.51 -6.07 3.21
C LEU A 115 15.50 -5.20 2.42
N LYS A 116 15.11 -4.80 1.20
CA LYS A 116 15.87 -3.88 0.32
C LYS A 116 15.69 -2.39 0.67
N GLY A 117 14.92 -2.05 1.71
CA GLY A 117 14.68 -0.67 2.12
C GLY A 117 13.87 0.16 1.11
N LYS A 118 13.09 -0.47 0.22
CA LYS A 118 12.29 0.25 -0.77
C LYS A 118 11.09 0.92 -0.12
N SER A 119 10.82 2.18 -0.46
CA SER A 119 9.69 2.91 0.13
C SER A 119 8.33 2.42 -0.37
N VAL A 120 8.23 1.99 -1.65
CA VAL A 120 6.98 1.52 -2.27
C VAL A 120 7.19 0.18 -2.96
N ALA A 121 6.30 -0.77 -2.66
CA ALA A 121 6.29 -2.11 -3.24
C ALA A 121 4.93 -2.40 -3.89
N ILE A 122 4.87 -2.43 -5.23
CA ILE A 122 3.64 -2.76 -5.96
C ILE A 122 3.76 -4.17 -6.54
N HIS A 123 2.79 -5.03 -6.25
CA HIS A 123 2.75 -6.39 -6.78
C HIS A 123 2.26 -6.40 -8.23
N GLY A 124 3.09 -6.86 -9.17
CA GLY A 124 2.76 -7.04 -10.59
C GLY A 124 3.01 -5.80 -11.46
N THR A 125 3.53 -6.02 -12.67
CA THR A 125 3.89 -4.98 -13.64
C THR A 125 2.69 -4.16 -14.11
N ARG A 126 1.56 -4.81 -14.36
CA ARG A 126 0.30 -4.14 -14.74
C ARG A 126 -0.17 -3.15 -13.67
N ASN A 127 -0.16 -3.56 -12.41
CA ASN A 127 -0.56 -2.70 -11.30
C ASN A 127 0.40 -1.51 -11.15
N LYS A 128 1.69 -1.74 -11.38
CA LYS A 128 2.72 -0.71 -11.40
C LYS A 128 2.45 0.33 -12.49
N LEU A 129 2.16 -0.12 -13.72
CA LEU A 129 1.83 0.77 -14.84
C LEU A 129 0.58 1.60 -14.57
N ILE A 130 -0.48 1.00 -14.03
CA ILE A 130 -1.71 1.73 -13.69
C ILE A 130 -1.43 2.78 -12.61
N ALA A 131 -0.77 2.39 -11.51
CA ALA A 131 -0.46 3.28 -10.39
C ALA A 131 0.36 4.52 -10.83
N PHE A 132 1.36 4.33 -11.71
CA PHE A 132 2.15 5.44 -12.22
C PHE A 132 1.44 6.21 -13.35
N GLY A 133 0.63 5.55 -14.17
CA GLY A 133 -0.10 6.14 -15.30
C GLY A 133 -1.19 7.13 -14.87
N VAL A 134 -1.73 6.99 -13.66
CA VAL A 134 -2.72 7.95 -13.11
C VAL A 134 -2.18 9.38 -13.10
N ARG A 135 -0.85 9.57 -12.99
CA ARG A 135 -0.21 10.90 -12.97
C ARG A 135 -0.29 11.65 -14.31
N LEU A 136 -0.55 10.93 -15.41
CA LEU A 136 -0.59 11.50 -16.77
C LEU A 136 -2.00 11.94 -17.19
N LEU A 137 -3.03 11.54 -16.44
CA LEU A 137 -4.42 11.81 -16.78
C LEU A 137 -5.02 12.92 -15.90
N PRO A 138 -5.93 13.76 -16.42
CA PRO A 138 -6.59 14.75 -15.59
C PRO A 138 -7.44 14.09 -14.48
N ARG A 139 -7.45 14.67 -13.27
CA ARG A 139 -8.11 14.06 -12.09
C ARG A 139 -9.59 13.71 -12.30
N LYS A 140 -10.33 14.51 -13.08
CA LYS A 140 -11.74 14.23 -13.43
C LYS A 140 -11.88 12.91 -14.20
N TRP A 141 -10.97 12.66 -15.14
CA TRP A 141 -10.95 11.43 -15.95
C TRP A 141 -10.57 10.23 -15.10
N VAL A 142 -9.54 10.36 -14.26
CA VAL A 142 -9.12 9.31 -13.32
C VAL A 142 -10.28 8.85 -12.44
N THR A 143 -10.99 9.80 -11.83
CA THR A 143 -12.14 9.52 -10.95
C THR A 143 -13.26 8.80 -11.72
N ARG A 144 -13.58 9.28 -12.93
CA ARG A 144 -14.62 8.69 -13.78
C ARG A 144 -14.27 7.27 -14.23
N LEU A 145 -13.03 7.04 -14.64
CA LEU A 145 -12.53 5.72 -15.06
C LEU A 145 -12.50 4.75 -13.87
N SER A 146 -12.03 5.18 -12.71
CA SER A 146 -12.05 4.36 -11.49
C SER A 146 -13.48 3.99 -11.11
N GLY A 147 -14.44 4.92 -11.20
CA GLY A 147 -15.85 4.64 -10.94
C GLY A 147 -16.45 3.62 -11.91
N LYS A 148 -16.10 3.69 -13.21
CA LYS A 148 -16.52 2.67 -14.19
C LYS A 148 -15.94 1.29 -13.90
N CYS A 149 -14.71 1.22 -13.39
CA CYS A 149 -14.07 -0.06 -13.07
C CYS A 149 -14.64 -0.74 -11.80
N LEU A 150 -15.13 0.06 -10.85
CA LEU A 150 -15.66 -0.39 -9.57
C LEU A 150 -17.15 -0.78 -9.62
N LYS A 151 -17.90 -0.24 -10.59
CA LYS A 151 -19.23 -0.76 -10.96
C LYS A 151 -19.14 -2.18 -11.50
#